data_AF-A0A1H1V7A4-F1
#
_entry.id   AF-A0A1H1V7A4-F1
#
_cell.length_a   1.000
_cell.length_b   1.000
_cell.length_c   1.000
_cell.angle_alpha   90.00
_cell.angle_beta   90.00
_cell.angle_gamma   90.00
#
_symmetry.space_group_name_H-M   'P 1'
#
loop_
_entity.id
_entity.type
_entity.pdbx_description
1 polymer ?
#
loop_
_entity_poly.entity_id
_entity_poly.type
_entity_poly.pdbx_seq_one_letter_code
_entity_poly.pdbx_strand_id
1 'polypeptide(L)' 'MIEAFVDGRPDPRPLTTSTNPLEDTVEKGIEHRLGDGRATETKILVKP' A
#
# COMPACT_ATOMS: atom_id res chain seq x y z
N MET A 1 -0.76 -20.05 -0.87
CA MET A 1 -0.12 -18.70 -0.81
C MET A 1 -0.58 -17.93 0.43
N ILE A 2 -1.89 -17.88 0.73
CA ILE A 2 -2.40 -17.31 2.00
C ILE A 2 -1.80 -18.02 3.22
N GLU A 3 -1.67 -19.35 3.16
CA GLU A 3 -1.10 -20.17 4.25
C GLU A 3 0.31 -19.71 4.66
N ALA A 4 1.17 -19.32 3.71
CA ALA A 4 2.52 -18.83 4.00
C ALA A 4 2.51 -17.50 4.79
N PHE A 5 1.52 -16.63 4.57
CA PHE A 5 1.37 -15.40 5.34
C PHE A 5 0.86 -15.67 6.77
N VAL A 6 0.00 -16.69 6.93
CA VAL A 6 -0.50 -17.14 8.24
C VAL A 6 0.65 -17.70 9.10
N ASP A 7 1.57 -18.43 8.46
CA ASP A 7 2.80 -18.93 9.08
C ASP A 7 3.85 -17.84 9.34
N GLY A 8 3.50 -16.58 9.05
CA GLY A 8 4.31 -15.40 9.34
C GLY A 8 5.47 -15.15 8.38
N ARG A 9 5.63 -15.96 7.32
CA ARG A 9 6.70 -15.77 6.32
C ARG A 9 6.27 -16.10 4.88
N PRO A 10 6.32 -15.12 3.96
CA PRO A 10 6.86 -13.77 4.14
C PRO A 10 5.93 -12.85 4.94
N ASP A 11 6.47 -11.93 5.74
CA ASP A 11 5.69 -10.86 6.37
C ASP A 11 5.42 -9.74 5.33
N PRO A 12 4.15 -9.44 4.97
CA PRO A 12 3.85 -8.45 3.95
C PRO A 12 3.81 -7.03 4.50
N ARG A 13 3.79 -6.84 5.83
CA ARG A 13 3.64 -5.52 6.47
C ARG A 13 4.68 -4.50 6.01
N PRO A 14 5.96 -4.84 5.79
CA PRO A 14 6.95 -3.88 5.31
C PRO A 14 6.73 -3.36 3.89
N LEU A 15 5.88 -4.02 3.09
CA LEU A 15 5.58 -3.58 1.72
C LEU A 15 4.57 -2.43 1.69
N THR A 16 3.72 -2.32 2.72
CA THR A 16 2.75 -1.23 2.83
C THR A 16 3.43 0.00 3.39
N THR A 17 3.64 1.00 2.55
CA THR A 17 4.27 2.27 2.90
C THR A 17 3.27 3.32 3.36
N SER A 18 2.01 3.21 2.91
CA SER A 18 0.95 4.12 3.30
C SER A 18 -0.42 3.46 3.29
N THR A 19 -1.37 4.10 3.99
CA THR A 19 -2.78 3.70 4.01
C THR A 19 -3.64 4.94 3.93
N ASN A 20 -4.61 4.96 3.02
CA ASN A 20 -5.53 6.07 2.83
C ASN A 20 -6.99 5.58 2.85
N PRO A 21 -7.95 6.45 3.22
CA PRO A 21 -9.36 6.14 3.10
C PRO A 21 -9.81 6.20 1.63
N LEU A 22 -10.95 5.59 1.32
CA LEU A 22 -11.43 5.39 -0.05
C LEU A 22 -11.63 6.73 -0.78
N GLU A 23 -12.15 7.75 -0.11
CA GLU A 23 -12.35 9.10 -0.65
C GLU A 23 -11.07 9.76 -1.15
N ASP A 24 -9.92 9.39 -0.57
CA ASP A 24 -8.61 9.96 -0.90
C ASP A 24 -7.88 9.18 -2.00
N THR A 25 -8.49 8.13 -2.57
CA THR A 25 -7.82 7.18 -3.48
C THR A 25 -7.24 7.85 -4.72
N VAL A 26 -7.92 8.87 -5.25
CA VAL A 26 -7.47 9.55 -6.46
C VAL A 26 -6.25 10.42 -6.17
N GLU A 27 -6.38 11.42 -5.30
CA GLU A 27 -5.32 12.39 -5.03
C GLU A 27 -4.15 11.78 -4.26
N LYS A 28 -4.41 11.12 -3.13
CA LYS A 28 -3.35 10.58 -2.24
C LYS A 28 -2.89 9.17 -2.61
N GLY A 29 -3.69 8.45 -3.41
CA GLY A 29 -3.33 7.13 -3.90
C GLY A 29 -2.71 7.18 -5.29
N ILE A 30 -3.52 7.42 -6.32
CA ILE A 30 -3.12 7.29 -7.72
C ILE A 30 -2.19 8.42 -8.15
N GLU A 31 -2.62 9.67 -7.98
CA GLU A 31 -1.87 10.84 -8.44
C GLU A 31 -0.55 10.98 -7.69
N HIS A 32 -0.59 10.88 -6.36
CA HIS A 32 0.61 10.85 -5.53
C HIS A 32 1.61 9.76 -5.97
N ARG A 33 1.15 8.54 -6.26
CA ARG A 33 2.03 7.43 -6.66
C ARG A 33 2.67 7.62 -8.03
N LEU A 34 1.99 8.34 -8.93
CA LEU A 34 2.48 8.66 -10.26
C LEU A 34 3.43 9.88 -10.25
N GLY A 35 3.22 10.82 -9.32
CA GLY A 35 4.07 11.98 -9.07
C GLY A 35 5.16 11.71 -8.04
N ASP A 36 5.20 12.53 -6.99
CA ASP A 36 6.31 12.59 -6.03
C ASP A 36 6.48 11.32 -5.20
N GLY A 37 5.40 10.58 -4.96
CA GLY A 37 5.41 9.30 -4.24
C GLY A 37 6.09 8.17 -5.03
N ARG A 38 6.45 8.39 -6.30
CA ARG A 38 6.92 7.30 -7.18
C ARG A 38 8.17 6.58 -6.67
N ALA A 39 9.07 7.34 -6.03
CA ALA A 39 10.34 6.84 -5.51
C ALA A 39 10.28 6.38 -4.05
N THR A 40 9.24 6.78 -3.31
CA THR A 40 9.13 6.54 -1.86
C THR A 40 8.06 5.50 -1.50
N GLU A 41 7.05 5.33 -2.34
CA GLU A 41 5.93 4.42 -2.07
C GLU A 41 6.15 3.04 -2.70
N THR A 42 6.14 2.00 -1.85
CA THR A 42 6.16 0.60 -2.31
C THR A 42 4.73 0.10 -2.57
N LYS A 43 3.82 0.30 -1.62
CA LYS A 43 2.41 -0.08 -1.73
C LYS A 43 1.55 0.82 -0.86
N ILE A 44 0.51 1.39 -1.49
CA ILE A 44 -0.54 2.13 -0.82
C ILE A 44 -1.73 1.19 -0.62
N LEU A 45 -2.23 1.08 0.61
CA LEU A 45 -3.43 0.30 0.93
C LEU A 45 -4.63 1.23 1.07
N VAL A 46 -5.69 0.96 0.31
CA VAL A 46 -6.95 1.71 0.44
C VAL A 46 -7.86 0.99 1.43
N LYS A 47 -8.38 1.73 2.40
CA LYS A 47 -9.42 1.26 3.33
C LYS A 47 -10.80 1.79 2.92
N PRO A 48 -11.86 0.96 3.03
CA PRO A 48 -13.23 1.39 2.77
C PRO A 48 -13.66 2.55 3.65
#